data_AF-A0A950HJG2-F1
#
_entry.id   AF-A0A950HJG2-F1
#
_cell.length_a   1.000
_cell.length_b   1.000
_cell.length_c   1.000
_cell.angle_alpha   90.00
_cell.angle_beta   90.00
_cell.angle_gamma   90.00
#
_symmetry.space_group_name_H-M   'P 1'
#
loop_
_entity.id
_entity.type
_entity.pdbx_description
1 polymer ?
#
loop_
_entity_poly.entity_id
_entity_poly.type
_entity_poly.pdbx_seq_one_letter_code
_entity_poly.pdbx_strand_id
1 'polypeptide(L)'
;MSDARSTRWMKIESEPIAAIELGAKPVDRKTLRWGTMLVWFMRVVAVLWILHSLFNWCAILGIGDFAGSDVASIGDRAFAATVFFAVVDPVAAVGLWLATPWGGVTWLFAVAAQIFVVVLLPSLFANGPLLVATNGALVACYFVMTFAASREEEEEV
;
A
#
# COMPACT_ATOMS: atom_id res chain seq x y z
N MET A 1 15.79 67.99 37.68
CA MET A 1 16.59 66.77 37.47
C MET A 1 15.59 65.66 37.17
N SER A 2 15.51 65.29 35.89
CA SER A 2 14.53 64.35 35.33
C SER A 2 14.81 62.93 35.84
N ASP A 3 13.80 62.25 36.39
CA ASP A 3 13.88 60.80 36.53
C ASP A 3 12.74 60.15 35.75
N ALA A 4 13.07 59.84 34.51
CA ALA A 4 12.34 58.94 33.65
C ALA A 4 13.14 57.64 33.59
N ARG A 5 12.58 56.54 34.11
CA ARG A 5 12.48 55.24 33.40
C ARG A 5 12.00 54.13 34.34
N SER A 6 10.81 53.66 34.02
CA SER A 6 10.56 52.25 33.69
C SER A 6 11.12 51.19 34.64
N THR A 7 10.38 50.90 35.70
CA THR A 7 10.43 49.59 36.38
C THR A 7 9.10 48.83 36.28
N ARG A 8 8.15 49.32 35.48
CA ARG A 8 6.94 48.57 35.08
C ARG A 8 7.26 47.59 33.94
N TRP A 9 8.37 46.87 34.07
CA TRP A 9 8.67 45.77 33.18
C TRP A 9 7.88 44.57 33.68
N MET A 10 6.81 44.28 32.93
CA MET A 10 6.31 42.95 32.63
C MET A 10 6.98 41.87 33.47
N LYS A 11 6.35 41.58 34.60
CA LYS A 11 6.39 40.25 35.18
C LYS A 11 5.74 39.35 34.13
N ILE A 12 6.54 38.92 33.15
CA ILE A 12 6.24 37.73 32.40
C ILE A 12 6.41 36.65 33.46
N GLU A 13 5.35 36.45 34.25
CA GLU A 13 5.08 35.15 34.82
C GLU A 13 5.03 34.28 33.58
N SER A 14 6.17 33.69 33.23
CA SER A 14 6.20 32.55 32.36
C SER A 14 5.43 31.51 33.15
N GLU A 15 4.10 31.50 33.02
CA GLU A 15 3.31 30.30 33.23
C GLU A 15 4.17 29.20 32.62
N PRO A 16 4.78 28.31 33.43
CA PRO A 16 5.61 27.26 32.88
C PRO A 16 4.65 26.51 31.98
N ILE A 17 4.81 26.69 30.66
CA ILE A 17 3.88 26.23 29.62
C ILE A 17 3.43 24.87 30.08
N ALA A 18 2.16 24.78 30.50
CA ALA A 18 1.61 23.68 31.25
C ALA A 18 2.22 22.43 30.66
N ALA A 19 3.16 21.83 31.42
CA ALA A 19 3.93 20.70 30.98
C ALA A 19 2.88 19.74 30.47
N ILE A 20 2.87 19.50 29.16
CA ILE A 20 1.87 18.65 28.51
C ILE A 20 1.87 17.39 29.35
N GLU A 21 0.84 17.25 30.19
CA GLU A 21 0.59 16.01 30.89
C GLU A 21 0.17 15.09 29.77
N LEU A 22 1.18 14.50 29.14
CA LEU A 22 1.07 13.27 28.40
C LEU A 22 0.62 12.23 29.44
N GLY A 23 -0.66 12.30 29.80
CA GLY A 23 -1.51 11.12 29.84
C GLY A 23 -1.59 10.53 28.43
N ALA A 24 -0.43 10.31 27.78
CA ALA A 24 -0.29 9.35 26.74
C ALA A 24 -0.70 8.05 27.41
N LYS A 25 -1.97 7.69 27.26
CA LYS A 25 -2.44 6.32 27.45
C LYS A 25 -1.32 5.45 26.90
N PRO A 26 -0.72 4.55 27.69
CA PRO A 26 0.32 3.67 27.18
C PRO A 26 -0.28 3.02 25.95
N VAL A 27 0.24 3.36 24.76
CA VAL A 27 -0.24 2.80 23.50
C VAL A 27 -0.21 1.29 23.70
N ASP A 28 -1.39 0.66 23.71
CA ASP A 28 -1.51 -0.72 24.15
C ASP A 28 -0.51 -1.55 23.32
N ARG A 29 0.34 -2.31 24.01
CA ARG A 29 1.36 -3.12 23.35
C ARG A 29 0.72 -4.13 22.40
N LYS A 30 -0.57 -4.45 22.57
CA LYS A 30 -1.36 -5.23 21.61
C LYS A 30 -1.62 -4.47 20.30
N THR A 31 -2.06 -3.21 20.34
CA THR A 31 -2.33 -2.41 19.11
C THR A 31 -1.06 -2.19 18.29
N LEU A 32 0.09 -2.02 18.95
CA LEU A 32 1.40 -1.95 18.28
C LEU A 32 1.79 -3.27 17.60
N ARG A 33 1.43 -4.43 18.16
CA ARG A 33 1.73 -5.74 17.57
C ARG A 33 0.92 -5.99 16.29
N TRP A 34 -0.36 -5.67 16.30
CA TRP A 34 -1.21 -5.83 15.12
C TRP A 34 -0.91 -4.82 14.03
N GLY A 35 -0.67 -3.55 14.40
CA GLY A 35 -0.17 -2.55 13.47
C GLY A 35 1.13 -2.99 12.79
N THR A 36 2.06 -3.57 13.55
CA THR A 36 3.32 -4.11 13.01
C THR A 36 3.08 -5.30 12.06
N MET A 37 2.15 -6.20 12.40
CA MET A 37 1.81 -7.37 11.58
C MET A 37 1.13 -6.96 10.27
N LEU A 38 0.27 -5.93 10.31
CA LEU A 38 -0.38 -5.34 9.14
C LEU A 38 0.64 -4.71 8.18
N VAL A 39 1.60 -3.96 8.73
CA VAL A 39 2.70 -3.35 7.95
C VAL A 39 3.58 -4.42 7.32
N TRP A 40 3.89 -5.50 8.04
CA TRP A 40 4.65 -6.62 7.49
C TRP A 40 3.90 -7.33 6.35
N PHE A 41 2.60 -7.57 6.50
CA PHE A 41 1.77 -8.12 5.44
C PHE A 41 1.78 -7.21 4.20
N MET A 42 1.51 -5.92 4.39
CA MET A 42 1.55 -4.92 3.32
C MET A 42 2.90 -4.91 2.58
N ARG A 43 4.01 -5.06 3.30
CA ARG A 43 5.36 -5.15 2.70
C ARG A 43 5.56 -6.40 1.86
N VAL A 44 5.10 -7.56 2.33
CA VAL A 44 5.18 -8.81 1.56
C VAL A 44 4.37 -8.69 0.27
N VAL A 45 3.15 -8.16 0.35
CA VAL A 45 2.29 -7.95 -0.83
C VAL A 45 2.94 -6.94 -1.78
N ALA A 46 3.50 -5.85 -1.27
CA ALA A 46 4.22 -4.87 -2.10
C ALA A 46 5.40 -5.51 -2.87
N VAL A 47 6.18 -6.39 -2.24
CA VAL A 47 7.27 -7.10 -2.91
C VAL A 47 6.74 -8.00 -4.03
N LEU A 48 5.63 -8.72 -3.82
CA LEU A 48 5.01 -9.54 -4.85
C LEU A 48 4.57 -8.70 -6.07
N TRP A 49 4.03 -7.51 -5.82
CA TRP A 49 3.62 -6.58 -6.88
C TRP A 49 4.79 -5.96 -7.64
N ILE A 50 5.88 -5.63 -6.94
CA ILE A 50 7.12 -5.21 -7.59
C ILE A 50 7.66 -6.31 -8.50
N LEU A 51 7.68 -7.56 -8.02
CA LEU A 51 8.12 -8.69 -8.84
C LEU A 51 7.24 -8.85 -10.08
N HIS A 52 5.92 -8.81 -9.94
CA HIS A 52 4.99 -8.91 -11.06
C HIS A 52 5.19 -7.78 -12.09
N SER A 53 5.32 -6.54 -11.63
CA SER A 53 5.69 -5.40 -12.49
C SER A 53 7.01 -5.63 -13.21
N LEU A 54 8.02 -6.12 -12.51
CA LEU A 54 9.35 -6.36 -13.06
C LEU A 54 9.31 -7.45 -14.15
N PHE A 55 8.51 -8.50 -13.97
CA PHE A 55 8.26 -9.49 -15.02
C PHE A 55 7.63 -8.86 -16.26
N ASN A 56 6.64 -7.97 -16.09
CA ASN A 56 6.04 -7.24 -17.21
C ASN A 56 7.07 -6.33 -17.91
N TRP A 57 7.97 -5.68 -17.18
CA TRP A 57 9.08 -4.90 -17.75
C TRP A 57 10.08 -5.77 -18.53
N CYS A 58 10.43 -6.95 -18.01
CA CYS A 58 11.27 -7.90 -18.74
C CYS A 58 10.62 -8.35 -20.05
N ALA A 59 9.31 -8.58 -20.04
CA ALA A 59 8.55 -8.93 -21.24
C ALA A 59 8.54 -7.78 -22.27
N ILE A 60 8.38 -6.52 -21.83
CA ILE A 60 8.44 -5.34 -22.72
C ILE A 60 9.84 -5.16 -23.32
N LEU A 61 10.89 -5.35 -22.52
CA LEU A 61 12.28 -5.19 -22.95
C LEU A 61 12.81 -6.37 -23.77
N GLY A 62 12.05 -7.48 -23.88
CA GLY A 62 12.49 -8.71 -24.53
C GLY A 62 13.67 -9.39 -23.83
N ILE A 63 13.86 -9.12 -22.53
CA ILE A 63 14.98 -9.65 -21.75
C ILE A 63 14.58 -11.00 -21.15
N GLY A 64 15.12 -12.06 -21.73
CA GLY A 64 14.88 -13.46 -21.34
C GLY A 64 13.66 -14.04 -22.05
N ASP A 65 13.72 -15.33 -22.39
CA ASP A 65 12.71 -16.10 -23.13
C ASP A 65 11.43 -16.37 -22.30
N PHE A 66 11.06 -15.42 -21.44
CA PHE A 66 9.94 -15.49 -20.54
C PHE A 66 8.66 -15.31 -21.36
N ALA A 67 8.03 -16.44 -21.69
CA ALA A 67 6.71 -16.54 -22.32
C ALA A 67 6.59 -15.90 -23.71
N GLY A 68 7.42 -16.33 -24.67
CA GLY A 68 7.25 -15.94 -26.08
C GLY A 68 7.52 -14.47 -26.33
N SER A 69 8.55 -13.93 -25.66
CA SER A 69 8.96 -12.53 -25.55
C SER A 69 9.45 -11.88 -26.85
N ASP A 70 9.03 -12.40 -28.00
CA ASP A 70 9.13 -11.62 -29.22
C ASP A 70 7.97 -10.62 -29.21
N VAL A 71 8.28 -9.36 -28.89
CA VAL A 71 7.32 -8.23 -28.94
C VAL A 71 6.62 -8.15 -30.30
N ALA A 72 7.22 -8.70 -31.36
CA ALA A 72 6.61 -8.82 -32.69
C ALA A 72 5.49 -9.88 -32.79
N SER A 73 5.41 -10.83 -31.84
CA SER A 73 4.40 -11.90 -31.79
C SER A 73 3.23 -11.60 -30.85
N ILE A 74 3.40 -10.64 -29.94
CA ILE A 74 2.36 -10.15 -29.03
C ILE A 74 1.45 -9.21 -29.83
N GLY A 75 0.19 -9.58 -30.06
CA GLY A 75 -0.74 -8.69 -30.79
C GLY A 75 -0.92 -7.34 -30.09
N ASP A 76 -1.14 -6.26 -30.86
CA ASP A 76 -1.18 -4.86 -30.37
C ASP A 76 -1.97 -4.63 -29.08
N ARG A 77 -3.09 -5.34 -28.90
CA ARG A 77 -3.96 -5.23 -27.71
C ARG A 77 -3.30 -5.81 -26.45
N ALA A 78 -2.56 -6.90 -26.59
CA ALA A 78 -1.87 -7.55 -25.48
C ALA A 78 -0.68 -6.71 -25.01
N PHE A 79 0.04 -6.08 -25.95
CA PHE A 79 1.14 -5.16 -25.62
C PHE A 79 0.65 -3.95 -24.79
N ALA A 80 -0.47 -3.34 -25.19
CA ALA A 80 -1.05 -2.22 -24.43
C ALA A 80 -1.45 -2.62 -22.99
N ALA A 81 -2.00 -3.83 -22.81
CA ALA A 81 -2.33 -4.35 -21.49
C ALA A 81 -1.07 -4.57 -20.63
N THR A 82 0.00 -5.16 -21.19
CA THR A 82 1.27 -5.36 -20.48
C THR A 82 1.89 -4.04 -20.02
N VAL A 83 1.89 -3.00 -20.86
CA VAL A 83 2.38 -1.67 -20.49
C VAL A 83 1.54 -1.05 -19.37
N PHE A 84 0.21 -1.20 -19.44
CA PHE A 84 -0.68 -0.71 -18.39
C PHE A 84 -0.37 -1.37 -17.03
N PHE A 85 -0.25 -2.69 -16.99
CA PHE A 85 0.11 -3.40 -15.75
C PHE A 85 1.52 -3.05 -15.27
N ALA A 86 2.49 -2.91 -16.18
CA ALA A 86 3.85 -2.51 -15.83
C ALA A 86 3.90 -1.19 -15.03
N VAL A 87 2.91 -0.30 -15.20
CA VAL A 87 2.80 0.99 -14.49
C VAL A 87 1.86 0.94 -13.29
N VAL A 88 0.71 0.26 -13.39
CA VAL A 88 -0.27 0.21 -12.28
C VAL A 88 0.24 -0.65 -11.12
N ASP A 89 0.92 -1.75 -11.44
CA ASP A 89 1.43 -2.70 -10.47
C ASP A 89 2.42 -2.08 -9.45
N PRO A 90 3.44 -1.28 -9.87
CA PRO A 90 4.34 -0.62 -8.94
C PRO A 90 3.67 0.52 -8.17
N VAL A 91 2.65 1.18 -8.72
CA VAL A 91 1.87 2.20 -7.99
C VAL A 91 1.10 1.56 -6.83
N ALA A 92 0.48 0.39 -7.07
CA ALA A 92 -0.14 -0.40 -6.01
C ALA A 92 0.89 -0.83 -4.95
N ALA A 93 2.07 -1.29 -5.38
CA ALA A 93 3.14 -1.69 -4.48
C ALA A 93 3.63 -0.54 -3.57
N VAL A 94 3.81 0.67 -4.12
CA VAL A 94 4.23 1.83 -3.33
C VAL A 94 3.14 2.23 -2.32
N GLY A 95 1.88 2.21 -2.72
CA GLY A 95 0.75 2.49 -1.83
C GLY A 95 0.69 1.53 -0.64
N LEU A 96 0.86 0.22 -0.91
CA LEU A 96 0.96 -0.83 0.11
C LEU A 96 2.21 -0.65 0.98
N TRP A 97 3.36 -0.37 0.40
CA TRP A 97 4.63 -0.21 1.13
C TRP A 97 4.57 0.93 2.15
N LEU A 98 3.93 2.03 1.79
CA LEU A 98 3.74 3.18 2.68
C LEU A 98 2.63 2.96 3.73
N ALA A 99 1.92 1.83 3.70
CA ALA A 99 0.77 1.53 4.57
C ALA A 99 -0.23 2.69 4.65
N THR A 100 -0.44 3.33 3.51
CA THR A 100 -1.23 4.55 3.41
C THR A 100 -2.68 4.20 3.06
N PRO A 101 -3.69 4.96 3.50
CA PRO A 101 -5.11 4.60 3.31
C PRO A 101 -5.51 4.40 1.84
N TRP A 102 -4.88 5.12 0.91
CA TRP A 102 -5.10 4.98 -0.53
C TRP A 102 -4.50 3.69 -1.15
N GLY A 103 -3.59 3.00 -0.46
CA GLY A 103 -2.83 1.87 -1.00
C GLY A 103 -3.66 0.59 -1.15
N GLY A 104 -4.61 0.36 -0.24
CA GLY A 104 -5.55 -0.75 -0.37
C GLY A 104 -6.47 -0.59 -1.58
N VAL A 105 -6.91 0.64 -1.85
CA VAL A 105 -7.79 0.95 -2.99
C VAL A 105 -7.06 0.78 -4.33
N THR A 106 -5.84 1.30 -4.45
CA THR A 106 -5.04 1.15 -5.69
C THR A 106 -4.70 -0.31 -5.96
N TRP A 107 -4.41 -1.09 -4.92
CA TRP A 107 -4.20 -2.52 -5.04
C TRP A 107 -5.48 -3.28 -5.49
N LEU A 108 -6.63 -3.00 -4.88
CA LEU A 108 -7.91 -3.60 -5.31
C LEU A 108 -8.24 -3.25 -6.76
N PHE A 109 -7.96 -2.02 -7.17
CA PHE A 109 -8.12 -1.59 -8.56
C PHE A 109 -7.20 -2.38 -9.50
N ALA A 110 -5.95 -2.62 -9.10
CA ALA A 110 -5.01 -3.42 -9.88
C ALA A 110 -5.46 -4.88 -10.02
N VAL A 111 -5.93 -5.50 -8.92
CA VAL A 111 -6.54 -6.84 -8.95
C VAL A 111 -7.77 -6.88 -9.86
N ALA A 112 -8.65 -5.87 -9.77
CA ALA A 112 -9.84 -5.79 -10.62
C ALA A 112 -9.47 -5.67 -12.11
N ALA A 113 -8.46 -4.85 -12.43
CA ALA A 113 -7.94 -4.76 -13.79
C ALA A 113 -7.37 -6.10 -14.28
N GLN A 114 -6.68 -6.84 -13.40
CA GLN A 114 -6.14 -8.16 -13.75
C GLN A 114 -7.25 -9.17 -14.04
N ILE A 115 -8.32 -9.19 -13.24
CA ILE A 115 -9.51 -10.01 -13.49
C ILE A 115 -10.16 -9.62 -14.82
N PHE A 116 -10.29 -8.32 -15.09
CA PHE A 116 -10.86 -7.82 -16.33
C PHE A 116 -10.11 -8.33 -17.57
N VAL A 117 -8.77 -8.33 -17.52
CA VAL A 117 -7.94 -8.83 -18.62
C VAL A 117 -8.04 -10.34 -18.79
N VAL A 118 -8.10 -11.13 -17.72
CA VAL A 118 -8.31 -12.59 -17.82
C VAL A 118 -9.67 -12.91 -18.47
N VAL A 119 -10.70 -12.11 -18.18
CA VAL A 119 -12.05 -12.30 -18.76
C VAL A 119 -12.11 -11.87 -20.23
N LEU A 120 -11.51 -10.74 -20.59
CA LEU A 120 -11.56 -10.21 -21.96
C LEU A 120 -10.56 -10.88 -22.93
N LEU A 121 -9.44 -11.38 -22.40
CA LEU A 121 -8.34 -11.97 -23.19
C LEU A 121 -7.95 -13.37 -22.64
N PRO A 122 -8.90 -14.32 -22.57
CA PRO A 122 -8.66 -15.65 -21.98
C PRO A 122 -7.64 -16.47 -22.78
N SER A 123 -7.44 -16.18 -24.06
CA SER A 123 -6.52 -16.90 -24.95
C SER A 123 -5.04 -16.59 -24.72
N LEU A 124 -4.70 -15.53 -23.99
CA LEU A 124 -3.31 -15.11 -23.77
C LEU A 124 -2.70 -15.72 -22.50
N PHE A 125 -3.54 -16.11 -21.53
CA PHE A 125 -3.09 -16.57 -20.22
C PHE A 125 -3.66 -17.96 -19.92
N ALA A 126 -2.95 -19.01 -20.35
CA ALA A 126 -3.29 -20.39 -20.00
C ALA A 126 -3.36 -20.62 -18.47
N ASN A 127 -2.66 -19.79 -17.69
CA ASN A 127 -2.62 -19.84 -16.22
C ASN A 127 -3.59 -18.83 -15.55
N GLY A 128 -4.47 -18.18 -16.30
CA GLY A 128 -5.41 -17.15 -15.81
C GLY A 128 -6.18 -17.54 -14.53
N PRO A 129 -6.72 -18.78 -14.41
CA PRO A 129 -7.44 -19.20 -13.21
C PRO A 129 -6.57 -19.24 -11.94
N LEU A 130 -5.31 -19.64 -12.06
CA LEU A 130 -4.37 -19.71 -10.93
C LEU A 130 -3.99 -18.31 -10.42
N LEU A 131 -3.84 -17.36 -11.35
CA LEU A 131 -3.58 -15.96 -11.05
C LEU A 131 -4.76 -15.31 -10.33
N VAL A 132 -5.98 -15.57 -10.81
CA VAL A 132 -7.23 -15.10 -10.15
C VAL A 132 -7.39 -15.73 -8.77
N ALA A 133 -7.10 -17.02 -8.62
CA ALA A 133 -7.15 -17.70 -7.31
C ALA A 133 -6.13 -17.11 -6.32
N THR A 134 -4.91 -16.82 -6.76
CA THR A 134 -3.87 -16.21 -5.94
C THR A 134 -4.25 -14.79 -5.51
N ASN A 135 -4.75 -13.97 -6.44
CA ASN A 135 -5.26 -12.63 -6.12
C ASN A 135 -6.46 -12.69 -5.17
N GLY A 136 -7.40 -13.61 -5.39
CA GLY A 136 -8.53 -13.82 -4.50
C GLY A 136 -8.10 -14.24 -3.09
N ALA A 137 -7.08 -15.09 -2.96
CA ALA A 137 -6.52 -15.47 -1.67
C ALA A 137 -5.85 -14.28 -0.96
N LEU A 138 -5.14 -13.42 -1.69
CA LEU A 138 -4.56 -12.20 -1.14
C LEU A 138 -5.64 -11.22 -0.67
N VAL A 139 -6.73 -11.05 -1.43
CA VAL A 139 -7.88 -10.21 -1.06
C VAL A 139 -8.58 -10.77 0.17
N ALA A 140 -8.83 -12.08 0.21
CA ALA A 140 -9.40 -12.72 1.39
C ALA A 140 -8.52 -12.53 2.63
N CYS A 141 -7.20 -12.67 2.49
CA CYS A 141 -6.25 -12.43 3.57
C CYS A 141 -6.28 -10.98 4.06
N TYR A 142 -6.33 -10.01 3.12
CA TYR A 142 -6.49 -8.60 3.45
C TYR A 142 -7.77 -8.34 4.25
N PHE A 143 -8.92 -8.86 3.79
CA PHE A 143 -10.20 -8.72 4.52
C PHE A 143 -10.16 -9.36 5.90
N VAL A 144 -9.55 -10.54 6.05
CA VAL A 144 -9.39 -11.20 7.34
C VAL A 144 -8.54 -10.35 8.29
N MET A 145 -7.45 -9.75 7.79
CA MET A 145 -6.60 -8.88 8.60
C MET A 145 -7.28 -7.56 8.96
N THR A 146 -7.98 -6.92 8.03
CA THR A 146 -8.76 -5.70 8.30
C THR A 146 -9.89 -5.97 9.30
N PHE A 147 -10.58 -7.10 9.16
CA PHE A 147 -11.63 -7.51 10.11
C PHE A 147 -11.07 -7.85 11.49
N ALA A 148 -9.90 -8.49 11.55
CA ALA A 148 -9.20 -8.73 12.81
C ALA A 148 -8.79 -7.42 13.49
N ALA A 149 -8.31 -6.43 12.72
CA ALA A 149 -7.96 -5.12 13.26
C ALA A 149 -9.19 -4.33 13.77
N SER A 150 -10.33 -4.40 13.07
CA SER A 150 -11.55 -3.68 13.50
C SER A 150 -12.19 -4.28 14.77
N ARG A 151 -12.02 -5.59 15.01
CA ARG A 151 -12.54 -6.24 16.22
C ARG A 151 -11.85 -5.76 17.50
N GLU A 152 -10.62 -5.25 17.39
CA GLU A 152 -9.88 -4.74 18.55
C GLU A 152 -10.27 -3.31 18.92
N GLU A 153 -10.77 -2.52 17.96
CA GLU A 153 -11.31 -1.17 18.23
C GLU A 153 -12.66 -1.22 18.97
N GLU A 154 -13.46 -2.29 18.76
CA GLU A 154 -14.74 -2.48 19.45
C GLU A 154 -14.58 -2.91 20.92
N GLU A 155 -13.47 -3.54 21.30
CA GLU A 155 -13.24 -4.05 22.66
C GLU A 155 -12.74 -2.96 23.64
N GLU A 156 -12.36 -1.78 23.13
CA GLU A 156 -11.92 -0.62 23.93
C GLU A 156 -13.03 0.42 24.22
N VAL A 157 -14.28 0.20 23.77
CA VAL A 157 -15.44 1.08 24.02
C VAL A 157 -16.39 0.48 25.03
#